data_AF-A0A2S6HBI7-F1
#
_entry.id   AF-A0A2S6HBI7-F1
#
_cell.length_a   1.000
_cell.length_b   1.000
_cell.length_c   1.000
_cell.angle_alpha   90.00
_cell.angle_beta   90.00
_cell.angle_gamma   90.00
#
_symmetry.space_group_name_H-M   'P 1'
#
loop_
_entity.id
_entity.type
_entity.pdbx_description
1 polymer ?
#
loop_
_entity_poly.entity_id
_entity_poly.type
_entity_poly.pdbx_seq_one_letter_code
_entity_poly.pdbx_strand_id
1 'polypeptide(L)'
;MDNDTLINQAQHLYAVLEVEQHTRSLQSKTQFDRLDYLVTWAYCRYQRRLNRCVLCYQHRLNDCTREFLGSKRQFCPRTNHSCAPSTNDTLHCV
;
A
#
# COMPACT_ATOMS: atom_id res chain seq x y z
N MET A 1 -20.35 54.04 16.88
CA MET A 1 -19.78 52.70 17.04
C MET A 1 -18.43 52.85 17.68
N ASP A 2 -18.13 52.05 18.69
CA ASP A 2 -16.91 52.14 19.48
C ASP A 2 -15.80 51.29 18.84
N ASN A 3 -14.57 51.81 18.78
CA ASN A 3 -13.49 51.21 17.99
C ASN A 3 -13.06 49.85 18.57
N ASP A 4 -13.11 49.74 19.90
CA ASP A 4 -12.78 48.52 20.63
C ASP A 4 -13.76 47.39 20.30
N THR A 5 -15.02 47.71 20.00
CA THR A 5 -16.00 46.68 19.60
C THR A 5 -15.66 46.11 18.22
N LEU A 6 -15.19 46.94 17.28
CA LEU A 6 -14.75 46.47 15.95
C LEU A 6 -13.47 45.63 16.04
N ILE A 7 -12.53 46.02 16.89
CA ILE A 7 -11.29 45.27 17.12
C ILE A 7 -11.60 43.90 17.71
N ASN A 8 -12.47 43.83 18.73
CA ASN A 8 -12.87 42.56 19.34
C ASN A 8 -13.61 41.65 18.36
N GLN A 9 -14.47 42.22 17.50
CA GLN A 9 -15.16 41.46 16.44
C GLN A 9 -14.18 40.92 15.40
N ALA A 10 -13.21 41.73 14.96
CA ALA A 10 -12.18 41.29 14.02
C ALA A 10 -11.32 40.16 14.63
N GLN A 11 -10.90 40.31 15.88
CA GLN A 11 -10.12 39.27 16.59
C GLN A 11 -10.90 37.95 16.68
N HIS A 12 -12.18 38.01 17.02
CA HIS A 12 -13.03 36.82 17.05
C HIS A 12 -13.14 36.15 15.67
N LEU A 13 -13.34 36.95 14.61
CA LEU A 13 -13.38 36.44 13.24
C LEU A 13 -12.07 35.76 12.83
N TYR A 14 -10.92 36.36 13.15
CA TYR A 14 -9.62 35.76 12.85
C TYR A 14 -9.40 34.44 13.60
N ALA A 15 -9.77 34.37 14.88
CA ALA A 15 -9.64 33.14 15.67
C ALA A 15 -10.49 32.00 15.10
N VAL A 16 -11.73 32.28 14.69
CA VAL A 16 -12.59 31.28 14.03
C VAL A 16 -11.97 30.82 12.71
N LEU A 17 -11.47 31.74 11.90
CA LEU A 17 -10.90 31.45 10.60
C LEU A 17 -9.62 30.59 10.71
N GLU A 18 -8.79 30.83 11.73
CA GLU A 18 -7.61 30.04 12.04
C GLU A 18 -7.96 28.58 12.39
N VAL A 19 -8.99 28.37 13.22
CA VAL A 19 -9.47 27.03 13.57
C VAL A 19 -10.03 26.30 12.35
N GLU A 20 -10.80 26.98 11.51
CA GLU A 20 -11.32 26.40 10.26
C GLU A 20 -10.19 26.01 9.28
N GLN A 21 -9.18 26.86 9.15
CA GLN A 21 -8.04 26.57 8.29
C GLN A 21 -7.22 25.39 8.82
N HIS A 22 -7.02 25.31 10.14
CA HIS A 22 -6.32 24.20 10.77
C HIS A 22 -7.07 22.86 10.63
N THR A 23 -8.39 22.86 10.85
CA THR A 23 -9.22 21.66 10.69
C THR A 23 -9.26 21.16 9.25
N ARG A 24 -9.35 22.06 8.25
CA ARG A 24 -9.24 21.68 6.83
C ARG A 24 -7.87 21.11 6.48
N SER A 25 -6.80 21.68 7.03
CA SER A 25 -5.43 21.17 6.84
C SER A 25 -5.27 19.76 7.39
N LEU A 26 -5.79 19.49 8.60
CA LEU A 26 -5.80 18.15 9.19
C LEU A 26 -6.60 17.15 8.35
N GLN A 27 -7.81 17.50 7.90
CA GLN A 27 -8.61 16.63 7.04
C GLN A 27 -7.89 16.31 5.73
N SER A 28 -7.33 17.33 5.08
CA SER A 28 -6.53 17.17 3.86
C SER A 28 -5.37 16.21 4.08
N LYS A 29 -4.60 16.40 5.17
CA LYS A 29 -3.49 15.51 5.54
C LYS A 29 -3.94 14.05 5.69
N THR A 30 -5.03 13.79 6.41
CA THR A 30 -5.54 12.42 6.57
C THR A 30 -5.95 11.77 5.24
N GLN A 31 -6.48 12.54 4.29
CA GLN A 31 -6.82 12.03 2.96
C GLN A 31 -5.56 11.71 2.15
N PHE A 32 -4.54 12.58 2.20
CA PHE A 32 -3.25 12.32 1.57
C PHE A 32 -2.56 11.09 2.16
N ASP A 33 -2.51 10.95 3.48
CA ASP A 33 -1.90 9.79 4.15
C ASP A 33 -2.60 8.49 3.72
N ARG A 34 -3.94 8.51 3.59
CA ARG A 34 -4.71 7.36 3.10
C ARG A 34 -4.38 7.02 1.65
N LEU A 35 -4.26 8.02 0.78
CA LEU A 35 -3.90 7.81 -0.62
C LEU A 35 -2.49 7.23 -0.76
N ASP A 36 -1.53 7.77 -0.01
CA ASP A 36 -0.15 7.30 -0.01
C ASP A 36 -0.04 5.84 0.48
N TYR A 37 -0.79 5.49 1.52
CA TYR A 37 -0.91 4.09 1.97
C TYR A 37 -1.47 3.18 0.87
N LEU A 38 -2.54 3.59 0.17
CA LEU A 38 -3.14 2.80 -0.90
C LEU A 38 -2.19 2.61 -2.09
N VAL A 39 -1.46 3.66 -2.47
CA VAL A 39 -0.43 3.61 -3.53
C VAL A 39 0.69 2.66 -3.14
N THR A 40 1.22 2.80 -1.92
CA THR A 40 2.26 1.92 -1.38
C THR A 40 1.81 0.46 -1.34
N TRP A 41 0.57 0.21 -0.94
CA TRP A 41 0.01 -1.15 -0.90
C TRP A 41 -0.18 -1.75 -2.30
N ALA A 42 -0.68 -0.95 -3.24
CA ALA A 42 -0.81 -1.35 -4.64
C ALA A 42 0.56 -1.68 -5.26
N TYR A 43 1.58 -0.84 -4.99
CA TYR A 43 2.95 -1.06 -5.40
C TYR A 43 3.53 -2.37 -4.82
N CYS A 44 3.38 -2.59 -3.52
CA CYS A 44 3.79 -3.85 -2.87
C CYS A 44 3.14 -5.08 -3.51
N ARG A 45 1.84 -5.01 -3.82
CA ARG A 45 1.10 -6.10 -4.48
C ARG A 45 1.61 -6.35 -5.89
N TYR A 46 1.91 -5.29 -6.64
CA TYR A 46 2.49 -5.39 -7.97
C TYR A 46 3.87 -6.03 -7.93
N GLN A 47 4.74 -5.60 -7.02
CA GLN A 47 6.09 -6.15 -6.87
C GLN A 47 6.07 -7.65 -6.49
N ARG A 48 5.20 -8.04 -5.54
CA ARG A 48 5.01 -9.47 -5.20
C ARG A 48 4.57 -10.29 -6.41
N ARG A 49 3.71 -9.72 -7.27
CA ARG A 49 3.26 -10.38 -8.49
C ARG A 49 4.39 -10.53 -9.50
N LEU A 50 5.19 -9.48 -9.72
CA LEU A 50 6.36 -9.55 -10.61
C LEU A 50 7.36 -10.60 -10.12
N ASN A 51 7.71 -10.58 -8.83
CA ASN A 51 8.60 -11.59 -8.24
C ASN A 51 8.06 -13.01 -8.44
N ARG A 52 6.76 -13.21 -8.19
CA ARG A 52 6.12 -14.51 -8.46
C ARG A 52 6.23 -14.87 -9.92
N CYS A 53 5.93 -13.95 -10.83
CA CYS A 53 6.00 -14.19 -12.27
C CYS A 53 7.40 -14.57 -12.75
N VAL A 54 8.46 -13.94 -12.23
CA VAL A 54 9.84 -14.32 -12.49
C VAL A 54 10.12 -15.77 -12.05
N LEU A 55 9.68 -16.14 -10.83
CA LEU A 55 9.81 -17.53 -10.35
C LEU A 55 9.03 -18.52 -11.21
N CYS A 56 7.82 -18.16 -11.66
CA CYS A 56 7.03 -19.01 -12.53
C CYS A 56 7.65 -19.17 -13.92
N TYR A 57 8.23 -18.09 -14.46
CA TYR A 57 8.92 -18.09 -15.75
C TYR A 57 10.13 -19.02 -15.73
N GLN A 58 10.91 -19.03 -14.65
CA GLN A 58 12.03 -19.97 -14.48
C GLN A 58 11.61 -21.44 -14.61
N HIS A 59 10.37 -21.79 -14.24
CA HIS A 59 9.86 -23.15 -14.33
C HIS A 59 9.07 -23.46 -15.59
N ARG A 60 8.34 -22.49 -16.13
CA ARG A 60 7.40 -22.69 -17.25
C ARG A 60 7.94 -22.21 -18.60
N LEU A 61 9.00 -21.39 -18.60
CA LEU A 61 9.59 -20.73 -19.77
C LEU A 61 8.57 -19.94 -20.62
N ASN A 62 7.44 -19.56 -20.02
CA ASN A 62 6.36 -18.82 -20.65
C ASN A 62 6.04 -17.58 -19.83
N ASP A 63 5.75 -16.48 -20.52
CA ASP A 63 5.40 -15.22 -19.89
C ASP A 63 4.15 -15.35 -19.02
N CYS A 64 4.17 -14.58 -17.94
CA CYS A 64 3.11 -14.53 -16.94
C CYS A 64 1.91 -13.75 -17.49
N THR A 65 1.20 -14.31 -18.47
CA THR A 65 0.10 -13.61 -19.15
C THR A 65 -1.10 -13.45 -18.22
N ARG A 66 -1.81 -12.33 -18.38
CA ARG A 66 -3.05 -11.99 -17.67
C ARG A 66 -4.27 -12.56 -18.40
N GLU A 67 -4.13 -13.61 -19.21
CA GLU A 67 -5.27 -14.18 -19.93
C GLU A 67 -6.17 -14.94 -18.96
N PHE A 68 -7.09 -14.21 -18.35
CA PHE A 68 -8.23 -14.73 -17.62
C PHE A 68 -9.38 -14.98 -18.60
N LEU A 69 -9.20 -15.93 -19.52
CA LEU A 69 -10.33 -16.57 -20.21
C LEU A 69 -10.65 -17.85 -19.46
N GLY A 70 -11.46 -17.70 -18.42
CA GLY A 70 -11.89 -18.79 -17.54
C GLY A 70 -11.30 -18.69 -16.13
N SER A 71 -12.06 -19.18 -15.16
CA SER A 71 -11.75 -19.26 -13.72
C SER A 71 -10.55 -20.16 -13.36
N LYS A 72 -9.74 -20.57 -14.35
CA LYS A 72 -8.59 -21.45 -14.14
C LYS A 72 -7.40 -20.63 -13.64
N ARG A 73 -7.19 -20.64 -12.32
CA ARG A 73 -5.93 -20.19 -11.72
C ARG A 73 -4.80 -21.09 -12.20
N GLN A 74 -3.87 -20.57 -13.01
CA GLN A 74 -2.63 -21.29 -13.27
C GLN A 74 -1.71 -21.19 -12.05
N PHE A 75 -1.57 -22.31 -11.35
CA PHE A 75 -0.68 -22.41 -10.19
C PHE A 75 0.76 -22.54 -10.65
N CYS A 76 1.59 -21.54 -10.40
CA CYS A 76 3.03 -21.74 -10.45
C CYS A 76 3.40 -22.83 -9.43
N PRO A 77 4.28 -23.78 -9.79
CA PRO A 77 4.78 -24.73 -8.80
C PRO A 77 5.33 -23.93 -7.63
N ARG A 78 4.84 -24.22 -6.41
CA ARG A 78 5.57 -23.77 -5.22
C ARG A 78 6.96 -24.38 -5.39
N THR A 79 8.01 -23.58 -5.27
CA THR A 79 9.31 -24.13 -4.93
C THR A 79 9.07 -24.90 -3.65
N ASN A 80 8.98 -26.22 -3.77
CA ASN A 80 9.01 -27.09 -2.62
C ASN A 80 10.43 -26.90 -2.09
N HIS A 81 10.64 -25.92 -1.20
CA HIS A 81 11.49 -26.19 -0.07
C HIS A 81 10.73 -27.26 0.73
N SER A 82 10.76 -28.48 0.21
CA SER A 82 10.59 -29.66 1.01
C SER A 82 11.77 -29.64 1.95
N CYS A 83 11.60 -29.01 3.11
CA CYS A 83 12.12 -29.59 4.33
C CYS A 83 11.38 -30.92 4.48
N ALA A 84 11.74 -31.90 3.65
CA ALA A 84 11.50 -33.28 3.97
C ALA A 84 12.42 -33.54 5.18
N PRO A 85 11.90 -34.12 6.28
CA PRO A 85 12.80 -34.70 7.26
C PRO A 85 13.55 -35.83 6.53
N SER A 86 14.77 -35.57 6.07
CA SER A 86 15.65 -36.67 5.68
C SER A 86 15.92 -37.44 6.96
N THR A 87 15.59 -38.71 6.97
CA THR A 87 15.78 -39.62 8.10
C THR A 87 17.25 -39.89 8.42
N ASN A 88 18.18 -39.02 8.04
CA ASN A 88 19.57 -39.05 8.46
C ASN A 88 20.09 -37.61 8.54
N ASP A 89 20.74 -37.33 9.67
CA ASP A 89 21.33 -36.07 10.10
C ASP A 89 22.30 -35.48 9.08
N THR A 90 21.89 -34.49 8.29
CA THR A 90 22.70 -33.29 7.97
C THR A 90 21.86 -32.29 7.19
N LEU A 91 21.47 -31.19 7.83
CA LEU A 91 20.88 -30.03 7.15
C LEU A 91 21.99 -29.25 6.44
N HIS A 92 22.07 -29.38 5.13
CA HIS A 92 22.69 -28.39 4.26
C HIS A 92 21.60 -27.67 3.48
N CYS A 93 21.34 -26.42 3.84
CA CYS A 93 20.66 -25.45 3.00
C CYS A 93 21.75 -24.55 2.41
N VAL A 94 21.87 -24.50 1.07
CA VAL A 94 22.54 -23.40 0.36
C VAL A 94 21.46 -22.46 -0.14
#